data_AF-A0A401NQB2-F1
#
_entry.id   AF-A0A401NQB2-F1
#
_cell.length_a   1.000
_cell.length_b   1.000
_cell.length_c   1.000
_cell.angle_alpha   90.00
_cell.angle_beta   90.00
_cell.angle_gamma   90.00
#
_symmetry.space_group_name_H-M   'P 1'
#
loop_
_entity.id
_entity.type
_entity.pdbx_description
1 polymer ?
#
loop_
_entity_poly.entity_id
_entity_poly.type
_entity_poly.pdbx_seq_one_letter_code
_entity_poly.pdbx_strand_id
1 'polypeptide(L)'
;MDLTGKVALVTGAAQGIGRSFTEALLRHGAKVALVDLNRSIGEDCKKALDEEFGAANSLFITCNVGSEEQLKCAFKKTMDFFGSLDIVCNNAGINNENKWEQTITVNLTSVIRGTYIALEYMSRENGGKGGVIVNISSLAGLFPAAHGPVYTATKHGVVGFTRAIAATSKILGYGVRINTICPAFVDTPLLNSINHEEIMGKYYVFKDAVEKLIQHYGILE
;
A
#
# COMPACT_ATOMS: atom_id res chain seq x y z
N MET A 1 -9.82 9.18 -16.13
CA MET A 1 -10.70 7.99 -16.00
C MET A 1 -11.75 8.35 -14.96
N ASP A 2 -13.03 8.15 -15.23
CA ASP A 2 -14.08 8.45 -14.25
C ASP A 2 -14.18 7.31 -13.22
N LEU A 3 -14.02 7.64 -11.92
CA LEU A 3 -14.16 6.72 -10.80
C LEU A 3 -15.34 7.10 -9.89
N THR A 4 -16.27 7.92 -10.39
CA THR A 4 -17.42 8.40 -9.63
C THR A 4 -18.18 7.25 -8.98
N GLY A 5 -18.32 7.34 -7.65
CA GLY A 5 -19.06 6.36 -6.84
C GLY A 5 -18.31 5.07 -6.54
N LYS A 6 -17.07 4.90 -7.02
CA LYS A 6 -16.20 3.77 -6.64
C LYS A 6 -15.65 3.96 -5.23
N VAL A 7 -15.52 2.87 -4.48
CA VAL A 7 -14.95 2.91 -3.12
C VAL A 7 -13.59 2.25 -3.12
N ALA A 8 -12.60 2.98 -2.60
CA ALA A 8 -11.24 2.52 -2.45
C ALA A 8 -10.85 2.38 -0.97
N LEU A 9 -10.07 1.36 -0.65
CA LEU A 9 -9.33 1.25 0.60
C LEU A 9 -7.83 1.36 0.29
N VAL A 10 -7.13 2.31 0.94
CA VAL A 10 -5.70 2.53 0.74
C VAL A 10 -4.98 2.37 2.08
N THR A 11 -4.03 1.45 2.16
CA THR A 11 -3.18 1.29 3.36
C THR A 11 -1.93 2.16 3.28
N GLY A 12 -1.45 2.68 4.41
CA GLY A 12 -0.35 3.66 4.43
C GLY A 12 -0.74 4.99 3.76
N ALA A 13 -2.01 5.38 3.88
CA ALA A 13 -2.61 6.49 3.14
C ALA A 13 -2.31 7.88 3.71
N ALA A 14 -1.72 7.98 4.90
CA ALA A 14 -1.56 9.28 5.56
C ALA A 14 -0.45 10.14 4.92
N GLN A 15 0.51 9.53 4.21
CA GLN A 15 1.68 10.22 3.66
C GLN A 15 2.27 9.53 2.41
N GLY A 16 3.20 10.22 1.75
CA GLY A 16 3.96 9.71 0.60
C GLY A 16 3.07 9.20 -0.53
N ILE A 17 3.44 8.05 -1.10
CA ILE A 17 2.74 7.42 -2.22
C ILE A 17 1.28 7.11 -1.88
N GLY A 18 0.97 6.67 -0.66
CA GLY A 18 -0.40 6.31 -0.26
C GLY A 18 -1.33 7.53 -0.20
N ARG A 19 -0.83 8.66 0.29
CA ARG A 19 -1.56 9.93 0.24
C ARG A 19 -1.78 10.38 -1.20
N SER A 20 -0.75 10.30 -2.04
CA SER A 20 -0.84 10.66 -3.45
C SER A 20 -1.86 9.80 -4.21
N PHE A 21 -1.91 8.49 -3.93
CA PHE A 21 -2.97 7.62 -4.44
C PHE A 21 -4.36 8.05 -3.97
N THR A 22 -4.50 8.38 -2.69
CA THR A 22 -5.77 8.82 -2.12
C THR A 22 -6.28 10.10 -2.79
N GLU A 23 -5.42 11.10 -2.92
CA GLU A 23 -5.75 12.35 -3.62
C GLU A 23 -6.11 12.10 -5.09
N ALA A 24 -5.35 11.26 -5.80
CA ALA A 24 -5.65 10.92 -7.19
C ALA A 24 -7.00 10.21 -7.35
N LEU A 25 -7.37 9.32 -6.42
CA LEU A 25 -8.65 8.63 -6.41
C LEU A 25 -9.82 9.61 -6.16
N LEU A 26 -9.68 10.48 -5.15
CA LEU A 26 -10.67 11.50 -4.80
C LEU A 26 -10.89 12.51 -5.94
N ARG A 27 -9.80 12.98 -6.58
CA ARG A 27 -9.86 13.88 -7.75
C ARG A 27 -10.65 13.28 -8.92
N HIS A 28 -10.73 11.95 -9.01
CA HIS A 28 -11.49 11.25 -10.04
C HIS A 28 -12.89 10.78 -9.57
N GLY A 29 -13.36 11.25 -8.41
CA GLY A 29 -14.73 11.02 -7.92
C GLY A 29 -14.92 9.73 -7.10
N ALA A 30 -13.84 9.01 -6.78
CA ALA A 30 -13.93 7.88 -5.87
C ALA A 30 -14.15 8.37 -4.42
N LYS A 31 -14.62 7.46 -3.57
CA LYS A 31 -14.59 7.60 -2.11
C LYS A 31 -13.46 6.76 -1.55
N VAL A 32 -12.76 7.23 -0.52
CA VAL A 32 -11.54 6.57 -0.04
C VAL A 32 -11.56 6.35 1.47
N ALA A 33 -11.35 5.10 1.89
CA ALA A 33 -10.93 4.76 3.25
C ALA A 33 -9.40 4.84 3.36
N LEU A 34 -8.92 5.83 4.10
CA LEU A 34 -7.54 6.02 4.50
C LEU A 34 -7.22 5.13 5.69
N VAL A 35 -6.36 4.14 5.49
CA VAL A 35 -5.95 3.19 6.53
C VAL A 35 -4.49 3.44 6.87
N ASP A 36 -4.20 3.84 8.11
CA ASP A 36 -2.82 4.12 8.54
C ASP A 36 -2.60 3.82 10.02
N LEU A 37 -1.37 3.55 10.42
CA LEU A 37 -1.00 3.34 11.82
C LEU A 37 -0.91 4.67 12.59
N ASN A 38 -0.42 5.73 11.93
CA ASN A 38 -0.20 7.01 12.59
C ASN A 38 -1.49 7.81 12.66
N ARG A 39 -2.11 7.82 13.84
CA ARG A 39 -3.37 8.52 14.07
C ARG A 39 -3.28 10.02 13.81
N SER A 40 -2.25 10.70 14.30
CA SER A 40 -2.12 12.16 14.17
C SER A 40 -2.00 12.57 12.70
N ILE A 41 -1.04 11.98 11.97
CA ILE A 41 -0.82 12.30 10.56
C ILE A 41 -2.05 11.92 9.72
N GLY A 42 -2.70 10.80 10.07
CA GLY A 42 -3.91 10.36 9.38
C GLY A 42 -5.13 11.26 9.60
N GLU A 43 -5.34 11.77 10.81
CA GLU A 43 -6.39 12.75 11.12
C GLU A 43 -6.14 14.09 10.42
N ASP A 44 -4.90 14.57 10.40
CA ASP A 44 -4.52 15.79 9.67
C ASP A 44 -4.69 15.64 8.15
N CYS A 45 -4.26 14.49 7.59
CA CYS A 45 -4.44 14.17 6.18
C CYS A 45 -5.93 14.13 5.83
N LYS A 46 -6.76 13.44 6.64
CA LYS A 46 -8.21 13.41 6.44
C LYS A 46 -8.81 14.82 6.45
N LYS A 47 -8.43 15.68 7.41
CA LYS A 47 -8.95 17.04 7.49
C LYS A 47 -8.66 17.82 6.20
N ALA A 48 -7.43 17.76 5.69
CA ALA A 48 -7.06 18.42 4.44
C ALA A 48 -7.87 17.88 3.24
N LEU A 49 -8.09 16.56 3.17
CA LEU A 49 -8.89 15.95 2.11
C LEU A 49 -10.38 16.28 2.22
N ASP A 50 -10.91 16.42 3.44
CA ASP A 50 -12.30 16.80 3.67
C ASP A 50 -12.57 18.25 3.23
N GLU A 51 -11.60 19.15 3.40
CA GLU A 51 -11.66 20.53 2.93
C GLU A 51 -11.66 20.63 1.40
N GLU A 52 -10.89 19.78 0.71
CA GLU A 52 -10.77 19.80 -0.76
C GLU A 52 -11.88 18.98 -1.46
N PHE A 53 -12.24 17.81 -0.93
CA PHE A 53 -13.09 16.83 -1.62
C PHE A 53 -14.42 16.53 -0.91
N GLY A 54 -14.64 17.07 0.29
CA GLY A 54 -15.84 16.88 1.09
C GLY A 54 -15.79 15.68 2.03
N ALA A 55 -16.24 15.90 3.28
CA ALA A 55 -16.12 14.95 4.38
C ALA A 55 -16.79 13.59 4.17
N ALA A 56 -17.80 13.51 3.29
CA ALA A 56 -18.50 12.26 2.98
C ALA A 56 -17.72 11.35 2.01
N ASN A 57 -16.65 11.85 1.39
CA ASN A 57 -15.86 11.12 0.40
C ASN A 57 -14.61 10.47 0.99
N SER A 58 -14.27 10.75 2.26
CA SER A 58 -13.11 10.18 2.92
C SER A 58 -13.46 9.60 4.30
N LEU A 59 -12.83 8.49 4.68
CA LEU A 59 -12.92 7.87 6.00
C LEU A 59 -11.52 7.54 6.50
N PHE A 60 -11.13 8.00 7.68
CA PHE A 60 -9.86 7.61 8.29
C PHE A 60 -10.05 6.46 9.29
N ILE A 61 -9.17 5.47 9.23
CA ILE A 61 -9.17 4.30 10.10
C ILE A 61 -7.75 4.06 10.59
N THR A 62 -7.54 4.23 11.90
CA THR A 62 -6.29 3.80 12.53
C THR A 62 -6.18 2.27 12.51
N CYS A 63 -5.10 1.74 11.92
CA CYS A 63 -4.90 0.31 11.74
C CYS A 63 -3.42 -0.05 11.64
N ASN A 64 -2.99 -1.00 12.46
CA ASN A 64 -1.75 -1.75 12.22
C ASN A 64 -2.02 -2.90 11.23
N VAL A 65 -1.57 -2.76 9.99
CA VAL A 65 -1.73 -3.79 8.94
C VAL A 65 -1.04 -5.12 9.28
N GLY A 66 -0.08 -5.12 10.22
CA GLY A 66 0.52 -6.34 10.75
C GLY A 66 -0.44 -7.18 11.60
N SER A 67 -1.45 -6.56 12.22
CA SER A 67 -2.52 -7.25 12.97
C SER A 67 -3.64 -7.68 12.02
N GLU A 68 -3.98 -8.95 12.06
CA GLU A 68 -5.06 -9.50 11.25
C GLU A 68 -6.42 -8.93 11.65
N GLU A 69 -6.67 -8.84 12.95
CA GLU A 69 -7.91 -8.37 13.52
C GLU A 69 -8.15 -6.90 13.15
N GLN A 70 -7.13 -6.06 13.26
CA GLN A 70 -7.23 -4.65 12.89
C GLN A 70 -7.44 -4.47 11.39
N LEU A 71 -6.76 -5.27 10.56
CA LEU A 71 -6.95 -5.20 9.11
C LEU A 71 -8.37 -5.62 8.71
N LYS A 72 -8.87 -6.74 9.22
CA LYS A 72 -10.27 -7.17 9.02
C LYS A 72 -11.26 -6.10 9.47
N CYS A 73 -11.01 -5.48 10.63
CA CYS A 73 -11.84 -4.38 11.14
C CYS A 73 -11.84 -3.16 10.19
N ALA A 74 -10.70 -2.82 9.58
CA ALA A 74 -10.62 -1.70 8.64
C ALA A 74 -11.43 -1.95 7.35
N PHE A 75 -11.37 -3.16 6.80
CA PHE A 75 -12.21 -3.56 5.66
C PHE A 75 -13.70 -3.52 6.03
N LYS A 76 -14.07 -4.07 7.20
CA LYS A 76 -15.46 -4.03 7.67
C LYS A 76 -15.97 -2.59 7.82
N LYS A 77 -15.21 -1.71 8.48
CA LYS A 77 -15.58 -0.29 8.64
C LYS A 77 -15.74 0.44 7.30
N THR A 78 -14.90 0.10 6.31
CA THR A 78 -15.01 0.65 4.96
C THR A 78 -16.33 0.24 4.31
N MET A 79 -16.70 -1.05 4.41
CA MET A 79 -17.97 -1.57 3.92
C MET A 79 -19.16 -0.98 4.67
N ASP A 80 -19.10 -0.88 6.00
CA ASP A 80 -20.19 -0.33 6.82
C ASP A 80 -20.45 1.15 6.48
N PHE A 81 -19.40 1.92 6.21
CA PHE A 81 -19.51 3.36 5.96
C PHE A 81 -19.91 3.69 4.52
N PHE A 82 -19.31 3.02 3.53
CA PHE A 82 -19.54 3.34 2.12
C PHE A 82 -20.49 2.40 1.39
N GLY A 83 -20.72 1.19 1.92
CA GLY A 83 -21.62 0.19 1.33
C GLY A 83 -21.03 -0.62 0.17
N SER A 84 -19.79 -0.33 -0.26
CA SER A 84 -19.09 -1.10 -1.30
C SER A 84 -17.58 -1.08 -1.11
N LEU A 85 -16.90 -1.97 -1.86
CA LEU A 85 -15.45 -1.97 -2.02
C LEU A 85 -15.14 -2.37 -3.46
N ASP A 86 -14.50 -1.46 -4.20
CA ASP A 86 -14.20 -1.63 -5.62
C ASP A 86 -12.69 -1.66 -5.90
N ILE A 87 -11.91 -0.96 -5.06
CA ILE A 87 -10.47 -0.78 -5.23
C ILE A 87 -9.77 -1.03 -3.89
N VAL A 88 -8.69 -1.81 -3.89
CA VAL A 88 -7.81 -1.95 -2.73
C VAL A 88 -6.39 -1.65 -3.16
N CYS A 89 -5.74 -0.73 -2.45
CA CYS A 89 -4.33 -0.42 -2.63
C CYS A 89 -3.57 -0.85 -1.37
N ASN A 90 -2.92 -2.02 -1.45
CA ASN A 90 -2.01 -2.50 -0.41
C ASN A 90 -0.68 -1.74 -0.58
N ASN A 91 -0.61 -0.54 0.02
CA ASN A 91 0.52 0.39 -0.11
C ASN A 91 1.41 0.47 1.14
N ALA A 92 0.87 0.21 2.33
CA ALA A 92 1.64 0.26 3.57
C ALA A 92 2.95 -0.53 3.46
N GLY A 93 4.05 0.11 3.85
CA GLY A 93 5.38 -0.47 3.77
C GLY A 93 6.35 0.25 4.67
N ILE A 94 7.36 -0.48 5.13
CA ILE A 94 8.48 0.03 5.90
C ILE A 94 9.80 -0.46 5.32
N ASN A 95 10.88 0.21 5.65
CA ASN A 95 12.23 -0.25 5.41
C ASN A 95 12.95 -0.26 6.75
N ASN A 96 13.15 -1.45 7.33
CA ASN A 96 13.87 -1.65 8.59
C ASN A 96 14.58 -3.00 8.56
N GLU A 97 15.88 -2.97 8.28
CA GLU A 97 16.72 -4.17 8.19
C GLU A 97 17.16 -4.66 9.58
N ASN A 98 17.15 -3.79 10.60
CA ASN A 98 17.40 -4.20 11.99
C ASN A 98 16.22 -4.95 12.62
N LYS A 99 14.98 -4.55 12.31
CA LYS A 99 13.73 -5.21 12.73
C LYS A 99 13.08 -5.92 11.54
N TRP A 100 13.83 -6.83 10.94
CA TRP A 100 13.50 -7.43 9.66
C TRP A 100 12.21 -8.25 9.67
N GLU A 101 11.84 -8.89 10.78
CA GLU A 101 10.57 -9.63 10.91
C GLU A 101 9.37 -8.69 10.79
N GLN A 102 9.50 -7.47 11.32
CA GLN A 102 8.49 -6.43 11.17
C GLN A 102 8.37 -6.01 9.71
N THR A 103 9.50 -5.87 9.00
CA THR A 103 9.53 -5.58 7.57
C THR A 103 8.83 -6.66 6.76
N ILE A 104 9.03 -7.94 7.05
CA ILE A 104 8.29 -9.05 6.39
C ILE A 104 6.80 -8.96 6.69
N THR A 105 6.46 -8.75 7.96
CA THR A 105 5.07 -8.70 8.42
C THR A 105 4.29 -7.58 7.72
N VAL A 106 4.86 -6.38 7.66
CA VAL A 106 4.23 -5.22 7.03
C VAL A 106 4.28 -5.34 5.51
N ASN A 107 5.44 -5.59 4.90
CA ASN A 107 5.60 -5.45 3.45
C ASN A 107 5.07 -6.64 2.65
N LEU A 108 5.01 -7.84 3.23
CA LEU A 108 4.61 -9.05 2.52
C LEU A 108 3.37 -9.69 3.14
N THR A 109 3.42 -10.04 4.43
CA THR A 109 2.30 -10.73 5.09
C THR A 109 1.03 -9.89 5.05
N SER A 110 1.12 -8.59 5.33
CA SER A 110 -0.05 -7.71 5.28
C SER A 110 -0.61 -7.53 3.86
N VAL A 111 0.23 -7.54 2.83
CA VAL A 111 -0.20 -7.46 1.42
C VAL A 111 -0.96 -8.72 1.01
N ILE A 112 -0.43 -9.90 1.37
CA ILE A 112 -1.09 -11.18 1.12
C ILE A 112 -2.44 -11.22 1.84
N ARG A 113 -2.44 -10.89 3.14
CA ARG A 113 -3.65 -10.87 3.97
C ARG A 113 -4.68 -9.87 3.46
N GLY A 114 -4.27 -8.63 3.18
CA GLY A 114 -5.15 -7.58 2.64
C GLY A 114 -5.74 -7.98 1.29
N THR A 115 -4.97 -8.67 0.44
CA THR A 115 -5.48 -9.22 -0.83
C THR A 115 -6.54 -10.30 -0.59
N TYR A 116 -6.32 -11.23 0.35
CA TYR A 116 -7.32 -12.26 0.65
C TYR A 116 -8.60 -11.68 1.26
N ILE A 117 -8.48 -10.76 2.23
CA ILE A 117 -9.65 -10.07 2.80
C ILE A 117 -10.40 -9.30 1.70
N ALA A 118 -9.69 -8.62 0.80
CA ALA A 118 -10.32 -7.94 -0.34
C ALA A 118 -11.15 -8.91 -1.20
N LEU A 119 -10.64 -10.13 -1.46
CA LEU A 119 -11.36 -11.14 -2.23
C LEU A 119 -12.61 -11.67 -1.51
N GLU A 120 -12.65 -11.67 -0.17
CA GLU A 120 -13.86 -12.00 0.60
C GLU A 120 -15.02 -11.03 0.25
N TYR A 121 -14.72 -9.75 0.06
CA TYR A 121 -15.73 -8.72 -0.26
C TYR A 121 -15.97 -8.53 -1.77
N MET A 122 -14.93 -8.69 -2.58
CA MET A 122 -14.94 -8.28 -3.99
C MET A 122 -15.19 -9.45 -4.95
N SER A 123 -14.82 -10.69 -4.59
CA SER A 123 -14.93 -11.84 -5.49
C SER A 123 -16.37 -12.17 -5.83
N ARG A 124 -16.64 -12.47 -7.10
CA ARG A 124 -17.96 -12.95 -7.57
C ARG A 124 -18.36 -14.28 -6.94
N GLU A 125 -17.40 -15.12 -6.55
CA GLU A 125 -17.69 -16.35 -5.81
C GLU A 125 -18.31 -16.10 -4.44
N ASN A 126 -17.98 -14.95 -3.84
CA ASN A 126 -18.50 -14.52 -2.54
C ASN A 126 -19.69 -13.55 -2.67
N GLY A 127 -20.28 -13.43 -3.87
CA GLY A 127 -21.37 -12.50 -4.16
C GLY A 127 -20.93 -11.05 -4.38
N GLY A 128 -19.63 -10.78 -4.45
CA GLY A 128 -19.06 -9.48 -4.79
C GLY A 128 -19.23 -9.12 -6.28
N LYS A 129 -18.96 -7.86 -6.62
CA LYS A 129 -19.15 -7.32 -7.99
C LYS A 129 -17.88 -7.40 -8.86
N GLY A 130 -16.78 -7.93 -8.31
CA GLY A 130 -15.44 -7.79 -8.87
C GLY A 130 -14.80 -6.46 -8.45
N GLY A 131 -13.62 -6.17 -9.01
CA GLY A 131 -12.90 -4.91 -8.73
C GLY A 131 -11.42 -4.97 -9.05
N VAL A 132 -10.62 -4.14 -8.37
CA VAL A 132 -9.18 -4.01 -8.62
C VAL A 132 -8.39 -4.02 -7.32
N ILE A 133 -7.34 -4.83 -7.26
CA ILE A 133 -6.34 -4.80 -6.19
C ILE A 133 -5.01 -4.36 -6.79
N VAL A 134 -4.37 -3.39 -6.15
CA VAL A 134 -3.04 -2.87 -6.50
C VAL A 134 -2.11 -3.10 -5.31
N ASN A 135 -1.05 -3.87 -5.52
CA ASN A 135 -0.04 -4.15 -4.52
C ASN A 135 1.23 -3.33 -4.81
N ILE A 136 1.68 -2.53 -3.85
CA ILE A 136 2.86 -1.69 -4.05
C ILE A 136 4.13 -2.47 -3.73
N SER A 137 4.87 -2.82 -4.78
CA SER A 137 6.19 -3.40 -4.68
C SER A 137 7.28 -2.30 -4.72
N SER A 138 8.34 -2.51 -5.49
CA SER A 138 9.47 -1.60 -5.71
C SER A 138 10.27 -2.11 -6.91
N LEU A 139 11.13 -1.28 -7.49
CA LEU A 139 12.20 -1.72 -8.37
C LEU A 139 13.09 -2.78 -7.68
N ALA A 140 13.23 -2.71 -6.35
CA ALA A 140 13.87 -3.74 -5.53
C ALA A 140 13.09 -5.07 -5.48
N GLY A 141 11.89 -5.14 -6.07
CA GLY A 141 11.14 -6.37 -6.30
C GLY A 141 11.47 -7.05 -7.64
N LEU A 142 12.31 -6.41 -8.46
CA LEU A 142 12.74 -6.88 -9.78
C LEU A 142 14.27 -7.01 -9.88
N PHE A 143 15.01 -6.22 -9.10
CA PHE A 143 16.47 -6.19 -9.05
C PHE A 143 16.94 -6.22 -7.58
N PRO A 144 18.17 -6.71 -7.31
CA PRO A 144 18.69 -6.71 -5.95
C PRO A 144 19.00 -5.28 -5.47
N ALA A 145 18.63 -4.97 -4.23
CA ALA A 145 19.10 -3.77 -3.51
C ALA A 145 20.01 -4.20 -2.36
N ALA A 146 21.33 -4.07 -2.55
CA ALA A 146 22.33 -4.54 -1.58
C ALA A 146 22.22 -3.87 -0.19
N HIS A 147 21.68 -2.65 -0.14
CA HIS A 147 21.44 -1.89 1.08
C HIS A 147 20.20 -2.38 1.87
N GLY A 148 19.36 -3.24 1.31
CA GLY A 148 18.13 -3.70 1.94
C GLY A 148 17.74 -5.10 1.45
N PRO A 149 18.45 -6.17 1.87
CA PRO A 149 18.17 -7.51 1.40
C PRO A 149 16.81 -8.06 1.87
N VAL A 150 16.37 -7.76 3.09
CA VAL A 150 15.04 -8.20 3.54
C VAL A 150 13.96 -7.39 2.84
N TYR A 151 14.13 -6.08 2.73
CA TYR A 151 13.25 -5.24 1.91
C TYR A 151 13.13 -5.79 0.49
N THR A 152 14.26 -6.09 -0.17
CA THR A 152 14.33 -6.73 -1.50
C THR A 152 13.53 -8.02 -1.54
N ALA A 153 13.73 -8.92 -0.56
CA ALA A 153 13.01 -10.19 -0.48
C ALA A 153 11.49 -9.99 -0.36
N THR A 154 11.04 -9.05 0.49
CA THR A 154 9.60 -8.75 0.62
C THR A 154 9.00 -8.23 -0.68
N LYS A 155 9.70 -7.35 -1.39
CA LYS A 155 9.22 -6.75 -2.64
C LYS A 155 9.22 -7.74 -3.80
N HIS A 156 10.20 -8.65 -3.87
CA HIS A 156 10.15 -9.80 -4.80
C HIS A 156 8.96 -10.71 -4.47
N GLY A 157 8.71 -10.97 -3.18
CA GLY A 157 7.55 -11.72 -2.71
C GLY A 157 6.23 -11.10 -3.17
N VAL A 158 6.08 -9.78 -3.08
CA VAL A 158 4.89 -9.07 -3.57
C VAL A 158 4.70 -9.25 -5.09
N VAL A 159 5.77 -9.15 -5.89
CA VAL A 159 5.69 -9.35 -7.35
C VAL A 159 5.28 -10.79 -7.67
N GLY A 160 5.94 -11.78 -7.06
CA GLY A 160 5.64 -13.19 -7.26
C GLY A 160 4.22 -13.54 -6.86
N PHE A 161 3.80 -13.11 -5.66
CA PHE A 161 2.44 -13.30 -5.15
C PHE A 161 1.40 -12.68 -6.08
N THR A 162 1.57 -11.41 -6.46
CA THR A 162 0.62 -10.68 -7.32
C THR A 162 0.43 -11.41 -8.65
N ARG A 163 1.51 -11.85 -9.30
CA ARG A 163 1.44 -12.59 -10.57
C ARG A 163 0.67 -13.90 -10.43
N ALA A 164 0.94 -14.66 -9.36
CA ALA A 164 0.28 -15.92 -9.09
C ALA A 164 -1.23 -15.74 -8.82
N ILE A 165 -1.59 -14.86 -7.88
CA ILE A 165 -3.00 -14.64 -7.51
C ILE A 165 -3.81 -13.99 -8.64
N ALA A 166 -3.19 -13.17 -9.49
CA ALA A 166 -3.85 -12.63 -10.68
C ALA A 166 -4.22 -13.74 -11.68
N ALA A 167 -3.31 -14.71 -11.90
CA ALA A 167 -3.60 -15.88 -12.73
C ALA A 167 -4.74 -16.72 -12.12
N THR A 168 -4.69 -16.98 -10.81
CA THR A 168 -5.76 -17.66 -10.07
C THR A 168 -7.11 -16.95 -10.22
N SER A 169 -7.15 -15.64 -10.01
CA SER A 169 -8.36 -14.82 -10.15
C SER A 169 -8.98 -14.93 -11.54
N LYS A 170 -8.14 -14.97 -12.59
CA LYS A 170 -8.59 -15.16 -13.96
C LYS A 170 -9.16 -16.57 -14.20
N ILE A 171 -8.49 -17.61 -13.71
CA ILE A 171 -8.89 -19.01 -13.91
C ILE A 171 -10.18 -19.32 -13.16
N LEU A 172 -10.30 -18.87 -11.91
CA LEU A 172 -11.46 -19.11 -11.05
C LEU A 172 -12.58 -18.08 -11.23
N GLY A 173 -12.37 -17.05 -12.06
CA GLY A 173 -13.44 -16.11 -12.42
C GLY A 173 -13.86 -15.17 -11.29
N TYR A 174 -12.97 -14.82 -10.35
CA TYR A 174 -13.27 -13.93 -9.22
C TYR A 174 -13.79 -12.55 -9.67
N GLY A 175 -13.49 -12.15 -10.91
CA GLY A 175 -13.85 -10.82 -11.43
C GLY A 175 -13.00 -9.69 -10.86
N VAL A 176 -11.89 -10.02 -10.19
CA VAL A 176 -10.98 -9.06 -9.55
C VAL A 176 -9.65 -9.00 -10.29
N ARG A 177 -9.27 -7.83 -10.81
CA ARG A 177 -7.94 -7.64 -11.42
C ARG A 177 -6.92 -7.34 -10.35
N ILE A 178 -5.79 -8.04 -10.36
CA ILE A 178 -4.75 -7.88 -9.34
C ILE A 178 -3.44 -7.50 -10.03
N ASN A 179 -2.88 -6.33 -9.70
CA ASN A 179 -1.70 -5.78 -10.35
C ASN A 179 -0.70 -5.28 -9.30
N THR A 180 0.55 -5.08 -9.72
CA THR A 180 1.58 -4.50 -8.86
C THR A 180 2.24 -3.31 -9.54
N ILE A 181 2.62 -2.31 -8.74
CA ILE A 181 3.41 -1.17 -9.16
C ILE A 181 4.77 -1.28 -8.50
N CYS A 182 5.84 -1.02 -9.25
CA CYS A 182 7.22 -1.14 -8.80
C CYS A 182 7.96 0.20 -8.93
N PRO A 183 7.74 1.16 -8.00
CA PRO A 183 8.43 2.44 -8.06
C PRO A 183 9.94 2.29 -7.87
N ALA A 184 10.71 3.18 -8.50
CA ALA A 184 12.12 3.39 -8.18
C ALA A 184 12.23 4.29 -6.94
N PHE A 185 12.98 5.40 -7.00
CA PHE A 185 13.07 6.37 -5.92
C PHE A 185 11.89 7.35 -5.97
N VAL A 186 11.22 7.52 -4.83
CA VAL A 186 10.13 8.48 -4.64
C VAL A 186 10.39 9.23 -3.34
N ASP A 187 10.27 10.56 -3.37
CA ASP A 187 10.50 11.42 -2.22
C ASP A 187 9.43 11.17 -1.15
N THR A 188 9.79 10.34 -0.17
CA THR A 188 8.88 9.87 0.86
C THR A 188 9.65 9.63 2.15
N PRO A 189 8.95 9.60 3.30
CA PRO A 189 9.56 9.20 4.57
C PRO A 189 10.21 7.82 4.54
N LEU A 190 9.74 6.90 3.68
CA LEU A 190 10.35 5.57 3.53
C LEU A 190 11.75 5.68 2.90
N LEU A 191 11.92 6.50 1.86
CA LEU A 191 13.24 6.69 1.25
C LEU A 191 14.22 7.32 2.24
N ASN A 192 13.76 8.30 3.03
CA ASN A 192 14.60 8.93 4.04
C ASN A 192 15.12 7.95 5.10
N SER A 193 14.47 6.80 5.31
CA SER A 193 14.91 5.79 6.29
C SER A 193 16.33 5.26 6.03
N ILE A 194 16.85 5.38 4.79
CA ILE A 194 18.23 4.98 4.46
C ILE A 194 19.28 5.83 5.19
N ASN A 195 18.90 7.02 5.67
CA ASN A 195 19.75 7.96 6.37
C ASN A 195 19.87 7.66 7.88
N HIS A 196 19.28 6.55 8.34
CA HIS A 196 19.15 6.20 9.75
C HIS A 196 19.87 4.87 10.05
N GLU A 197 20.99 4.92 10.76
CA GLU A 197 21.80 3.75 11.10
C GLU A 197 21.03 2.75 11.98
N GLU A 198 20.17 3.24 12.88
CA GLU A 198 19.31 2.41 13.74
C GLU A 198 18.26 1.61 12.95
N ILE A 199 17.96 2.02 11.71
CA ILE A 199 17.03 1.34 10.81
C ILE A 199 17.80 0.37 9.89
N MET A 200 18.93 0.83 9.34
CA MET A 200 19.68 0.10 8.32
C MET A 200 20.72 -0.89 8.90
N GLY A 201 21.14 -0.69 10.15
CA GLY A 201 22.15 -1.51 10.82
C GLY A 201 23.44 -1.59 10.03
N LYS A 202 23.97 -2.80 9.85
CA LYS A 202 25.19 -3.04 9.07
C LYS A 202 25.09 -2.59 7.60
N TYR A 203 23.88 -2.43 7.07
CA TYR A 203 23.67 -1.98 5.69
C TYR A 203 23.74 -0.46 5.53
N TYR A 204 23.84 0.29 6.63
CA TYR A 204 24.04 1.74 6.62
C TYR A 204 25.30 2.16 5.84
N VAL A 205 26.29 1.29 5.77
CA VAL A 205 27.52 1.48 4.95
C VAL A 205 27.24 1.79 3.47
N PHE A 206 26.05 1.43 2.96
CA PHE A 206 25.66 1.71 1.58
C PHE A 206 25.02 3.08 1.35
N LYS A 207 24.78 3.90 2.40
CA LYS A 207 24.09 5.20 2.32
C LYS A 207 24.59 6.08 1.16
N ASP A 208 25.90 6.37 1.14
CA ASP A 208 26.49 7.25 0.12
C ASP A 208 26.39 6.67 -1.30
N ALA A 209 26.40 5.34 -1.43
CA ALA A 209 26.20 4.68 -2.71
C ALA A 209 24.74 4.83 -3.19
N VAL A 210 23.77 4.72 -2.29
CA VAL A 210 22.36 4.94 -2.60
C VAL A 210 22.09 6.40 -2.97
N GLU A 211 22.68 7.36 -2.25
CA GLU A 211 22.57 8.80 -2.60
C GLU A 211 23.08 9.10 -4.01
N LYS A 212 24.22 8.51 -4.39
CA LYS A 212 24.74 8.62 -5.77
C LYS A 212 23.78 8.04 -6.81
N LEU A 213 23.12 6.91 -6.49
CA LEU A 213 22.11 6.32 -7.38
C LEU A 213 20.90 7.24 -7.52
N ILE A 214 20.44 7.86 -6.44
CA ILE A 214 19.32 8.84 -6.47
C ILE A 214 19.71 10.05 -7.32
N GLN A 215 20.92 10.60 -7.15
CA GLN A 215 21.41 11.72 -7.96
C GLN A 215 21.53 11.36 -9.45
N HIS A 216 21.90 10.12 -9.76
CA HIS A 216 22.07 9.66 -11.13
C HIS A 216 20.76 9.36 -11.85
N TYR A 217 19.85 8.62 -11.19
CA TYR A 217 18.59 8.16 -11.80
C TYR A 217 17.41 9.11 -11.56
N GLY A 218 17.56 10.08 -10.67
CA GLY A 218 16.51 11.00 -10.27
C GLY A 218 15.60 10.43 -9.18
N ILE A 219 14.76 11.31 -8.65
CA ILE A 219 13.73 11.03 -7.66
C ILE A 219 12.40 11.54 -8.17
N LEU A 220 11.33 10.78 -7.96
CA LEU A 220 9.97 11.23 -8.24
C LEU A 220 9.43 12.01 -7.05
N GLU A 221 8.95 13.22 -7.30
CA GLU A 221 8.25 14.09 -6.34
C GLU A 221 6.73 13.83 -6.31
#